data_AF-A0A8T4DRW2-F1
#
_entry.id   AF-A0A8T4DRW2-F1
#
_cell.length_a   1.000
_cell.length_b   1.000
_cell.length_c   1.000
_cell.angle_alpha   90.00
_cell.angle_beta   90.00
_cell.angle_gamma   90.00
#
_symmetry.space_group_name_H-M   'P 1'
#
loop_
_entity.id
_entity.type
_entity.pdbx_description
1 polymer ?
#
loop_
_entity_poly.entity_id
_entity_poly.type
_entity_poly.pdbx_seq_one_letter_code
_entity_poly.pdbx_strand_id
1 'polypeptide(L)' 'MNKNGIDVPQNCWDFMGCPEKTRAKCLAYTLKMGRDCWFIWHINKDSVAGRIGDGCFNCPWFIRNNPDCIKKV' A
#
# COMPACT_ATOMS: atom_id res chain seq x y z
N MET A 1 -4.85 -17.65 -6.74
CA MET A 1 -5.38 -17.43 -8.10
C MET A 1 -6.89 -17.23 -7.99
N ASN A 2 -7.42 -16.06 -8.37
CA ASN A 2 -8.87 -15.84 -8.43
C ASN A 2 -9.41 -16.33 -9.77
N LYS A 3 -10.63 -16.90 -9.75
CA LYS A 3 -11.28 -17.69 -10.82
C LYS A 3 -11.50 -16.97 -12.17
N ASN A 4 -11.05 -15.73 -12.33
CA ASN A 4 -11.27 -14.91 -13.53
C ASN A 4 -9.96 -14.47 -14.24
N GLY A 5 -8.79 -14.99 -13.85
CA GLY A 5 -7.51 -14.66 -14.51
C GLY A 5 -7.02 -13.23 -14.35
N ILE A 6 -7.79 -12.34 -13.69
CA ILE A 6 -7.35 -11.00 -13.33
C ILE A 6 -6.42 -11.11 -12.13
N ASP A 7 -5.15 -10.81 -12.35
CA ASP A 7 -4.14 -10.80 -11.29
C ASP A 7 -4.44 -9.63 -10.35
N VAL A 8 -5.05 -9.93 -9.20
CA VAL A 8 -5.41 -8.91 -8.22
C VAL A 8 -4.14 -8.53 -7.47
N PRO A 9 -3.70 -7.25 -7.52
CA PRO A 9 -2.51 -6.82 -6.82
C PRO A 9 -2.58 -7.22 -5.34
N GLN A 10 -1.55 -7.90 -4.84
CA GLN A 10 -1.47 -8.36 -3.45
C GLN A 10 -0.82 -7.32 -2.53
N ASN A 11 -0.07 -6.37 -3.11
CA ASN A 11 0.70 -5.38 -2.38
C ASN A 11 0.49 -3.97 -2.93
N CYS A 12 0.74 -2.97 -2.08
CA CYS A 12 0.63 -1.57 -2.47
C CYS A 12 1.51 -1.25 -3.68
N TRP A 13 2.74 -1.75 -3.75
CA TRP A 13 3.64 -1.43 -4.86
C TRP A 13 3.24 -2.03 -6.20
N ASP A 14 2.52 -3.16 -6.20
CA ASP A 14 1.98 -3.77 -7.42
C ASP A 14 0.74 -2.98 -7.87
N PHE A 15 -0.11 -2.59 -6.92
CA PHE A 15 -1.30 -1.77 -7.17
C PHE A 15 -0.94 -0.36 -7.68
N MET A 16 0.10 0.23 -7.10
CA MET A 16 0.54 1.60 -7.37
C MET A 16 1.56 1.67 -8.52
N GLY A 17 2.00 0.53 -9.06
CA GLY A 17 3.00 0.49 -10.13
C GLY A 17 4.35 1.10 -9.74
N CYS A 18 4.80 0.89 -8.51
CA CYS A 18 6.00 1.57 -8.01
C CYS A 18 7.26 1.14 -8.78
N PRO A 19 8.11 2.09 -9.25
CA PRO A 19 9.39 1.77 -9.87
C PRO A 19 10.28 0.93 -8.96
N GLU A 20 11.11 0.06 -9.53
CA GLU A 20 12.03 -0.79 -8.77
C GLU A 20 12.93 0.01 -7.83
N LYS A 21 13.47 1.14 -8.29
CA LYS A 21 14.30 2.04 -7.47
C LYS A 21 13.57 2.56 -6.23
N THR A 22 12.25 2.76 -6.32
CA THR A 22 11.40 3.17 -5.19
C THR A 22 11.12 1.99 -4.27
N ARG A 23 10.80 0.82 -4.84
CA ARG A 23 10.57 -0.43 -4.10
C ARG A 23 11.79 -0.82 -3.27
N ALA A 24 12.99 -0.73 -3.83
CA ALA A 24 14.25 -1.06 -3.15
C ALA A 24 14.52 -0.23 -1.88
N LYS A 25 13.94 0.98 -1.77
CA LYS A 25 14.07 1.86 -0.61
C LYS A 25 12.86 1.82 0.33
N CYS A 26 11.80 1.14 -0.06
CA CYS A 26 10.56 1.09 0.70
C CYS A 26 10.64 0.01 1.78
N LEU A 27 10.55 0.40 3.05
CA LEU A 27 10.58 -0.56 4.15
C LEU A 27 9.42 -1.57 4.07
N ALA A 28 8.22 -1.15 3.64
CA ALA A 28 7.10 -2.06 3.45
C ALA A 28 7.40 -3.12 2.36
N TYR A 29 8.17 -2.77 1.32
CA TYR A 29 8.60 -3.72 0.30
C TYR A 29 9.63 -4.72 0.83
N THR A 30 10.63 -4.23 1.56
CA THR A 30 11.66 -5.07 2.18
C THR A 30 11.05 -6.06 3.18
N LEU A 31 10.07 -5.61 3.97
CA LEU A 31 9.36 -6.43 4.96
C LEU A 31 8.22 -7.27 4.36
N LYS A 32 7.93 -7.14 3.06
CA LYS A 32 6.79 -7.80 2.40
C LYS A 32 5.43 -7.44 3.04
N MET A 33 5.33 -6.27 3.65
CA MET A 33 4.13 -5.75 4.32
C MET A 33 3.37 -4.77 3.43
N GLY A 34 3.11 -5.16 2.18
CA GLY A 34 2.46 -4.27 1.20
C GLY A 34 1.01 -3.93 1.55
N ARG A 35 0.28 -4.87 2.19
CA ARG A 35 -1.07 -4.63 2.71
C ARG A 35 -1.06 -3.63 3.87
N ASP A 36 -0.02 -3.67 4.70
CA ASP A 36 0.12 -2.89 5.93
C ASP A 36 1.13 -1.74 5.79
N CYS A 37 1.31 -1.23 4.56
CA CYS A 37 2.26 -0.15 4.31
C CYS A 37 1.95 1.13 5.12
N TRP A 38 0.68 1.32 5.50
CA TRP A 38 0.20 2.39 6.37
C TRP A 38 0.76 2.28 7.78
N PHE A 39 0.87 1.06 8.33
CA PHE A 39 1.42 0.80 9.65
C PHE A 39 2.92 1.06 9.66
N ILE A 40 3.61 0.58 8.62
CA ILE A 40 5.04 0.85 8.42
C ILE A 40 5.31 2.35 8.32
N TRP A 41 4.45 3.11 7.64
CA TRP A 41 4.57 4.58 7.61
C TRP A 41 4.34 5.23 8.98
N HIS A 42 3.39 4.72 9.76
CA HIS A 42 3.09 5.26 11.09
C HIS A 42 4.27 5.07 12.07
N ILE A 43 4.90 3.89 12.06
CA ILE A 43 6.06 3.60 12.90
C ILE A 43 7.36 4.19 12.33
N ASN A 44 7.44 4.34 11.02
CA ASN A 44 8.61 4.81 10.30
C ASN A 44 8.16 5.80 9.23
N LYS A 45 8.23 7.10 9.58
CA LYS A 45 7.76 8.23 8.75
C LYS A 45 8.42 8.31 7.36
N ASP A 46 9.44 7.48 7.10
CA ASP A 46 10.20 7.39 5.86
C ASP A 46 9.70 6.33 4.86
N SER A 47 8.46 5.86 4.96
CA SER A 47 7.90 5.03 3.87
C SER A 47 7.82 5.85 2.57
N VAL A 48 8.80 5.63 1.68
CA VAL A 48 8.95 6.27 0.37
C VAL A 48 7.94 5.72 -0.67
N ALA A 49 6.98 4.88 -0.25
CA ALA A 49 5.91 4.45 -1.13
C ALA A 49 5.16 5.70 -1.61
N GLY A 50 5.15 5.92 -2.92
CA GLY A 50 4.59 7.13 -3.53
C GLY A 50 3.23 7.43 -2.94
N ARG A 51 3.14 8.52 -2.17
CA ARG A 51 1.87 9.02 -1.68
C ARG A 51 1.04 9.43 -2.90
N ILE A 52 -0.07 8.76 -3.15
CA ILE A 52 -1.14 9.34 -3.94
C ILE A 52 -2.10 9.94 -2.90
N GLY A 53 -2.11 11.28 -2.81
CA GLY A 53 -2.92 12.04 -1.86
C GLY A 53 -2.26 12.34 -0.51
N ASP A 54 -2.90 13.22 0.26
CA ASP A 54 -2.47 13.64 1.60
C ASP A 54 -2.77 12.58 2.67
N GLY A 55 -1.96 11.51 2.69
CA GLY A 55 -1.99 10.49 3.75
C GLY A 55 -2.78 9.22 3.43
N CYS A 56 -2.72 8.24 4.34
CA CYS A 56 -3.23 6.88 4.10
C CYS A 56 -4.75 6.82 3.90
N PHE A 57 -5.54 7.70 4.52
CA PHE A 57 -7.00 7.73 4.36
C PHE A 57 -7.45 8.09 2.95
N ASN A 58 -6.60 8.75 2.16
CA ASN A 58 -6.86 9.08 0.76
C ASN A 58 -6.20 8.08 -0.22
N CYS A 59 -5.48 7.07 0.29
CA CYS A 59 -4.81 6.09 -0.54
C CYS A 59 -5.81 5.00 -1.00
N PRO A 60 -6.01 4.79 -2.32
CA PRO A 60 -6.96 3.78 -2.81
C PRO A 60 -6.62 2.35 -2.36
N TRP A 61 -5.32 2.03 -2.22
CA TRP A 61 -4.89 0.74 -1.69
C TRP A 61 -5.29 0.56 -0.22
N PHE A 62 -5.16 1.60 0.59
CA PHE A 62 -5.54 1.56 2.00
C PHE A 62 -7.05 1.39 2.16
N ILE A 63 -7.84 2.22 1.46
CA ILE A 63 -9.31 2.16 1.46
C ILE A 63 -9.80 0.76 1.06
N ARG A 64 -9.23 0.20 -0.01
CA ARG A 64 -9.59 -1.14 -0.50
C ARG A 64 -9.37 -2.25 0.54
N ASN A 65 -8.28 -2.18 1.30
CA ASN A 65 -7.89 -3.24 2.24
C ASN A 65 -8.31 -2.97 3.69
N ASN A 66 -8.75 -1.75 4.01
CA ASN A 66 -9.14 -1.34 5.37
C ASN A 66 -10.50 -0.60 5.37
N PRO A 67 -11.58 -1.21 4.83
CA PRO A 67 -12.88 -0.55 4.72
C PRO A 67 -13.46 -0.14 6.10
N ASP A 68 -13.15 -0.89 7.15
CA ASP A 68 -13.62 -0.61 8.51
C ASP A 68 -12.95 0.61 9.13
N CYS A 69 -11.75 0.99 8.65
CA CYS A 69 -11.05 2.20 9.07
C CYS A 69 -11.64 3.47 8.42
N ILE A 70 -12.43 3.34 7.35
CA ILE A 70 -13.03 4.47 6.61
C ILE A 70 -14.47 4.75 7.09
N LYS A 71 -15.22 3.72 7.49
CA LYS A 71 -16.65 3.82 7.86
C LYS A 71 -16.96 4.47 9.22
N LYS A 72 -16.02 5.21 9.82
CA LYS A 72 -16.25 6.00 11.04
C LYS A 72 -16.18 7.50 10.71
N VAL A 73 -17.14 7.97 9.93
CA VAL A 73 -17.53 9.39 9.85
C VAL A 73 -19.05 9.46 9.83
#